data_AF-A0A1G8J9J6-F1
#
_entry.id   AF-A0A1G8J9J6-F1
#
_cell.length_a   1.000
_cell.length_b   1.000
_cell.length_c   1.000
_cell.angle_alpha   90.00
_cell.angle_beta   90.00
_cell.angle_gamma   90.00
#
_symmetry.space_group_name_H-M   'P 1'
#
loop_
_entity.id
_entity.type
_entity.pdbx_description
1 polymer ?
#
loop_
_entity_poly.entity_id
_entity_poly.type
_entity_poly.pdbx_seq_one_letter_code
_entity_poly.pdbx_strand_id
1 'polypeptide(L)' 'MIESLQDKSKLVRWRAAMFLYEVGDERAIEPLKAAIGDPEFEVDMQMQIALERIEGGEEAKGSVWKQMTESVRADRKDG' A
#
# COMPACT_ATOMS: atom_id res chain seq x y z
N MET A 1 -2.46 -14.12 -2.47
CA MET A 1 -2.35 -13.43 -1.17
C MET A 1 -3.27 -12.23 -1.06
N ILE A 2 -3.30 -11.32 -2.05
CA ILE A 2 -4.29 -10.23 -2.10
C ILE A 2 -5.74 -10.76 -1.97
N GLU A 3 -6.12 -11.76 -2.76
CA GLU A 3 -7.46 -12.37 -2.71
C GLU A 3 -7.79 -12.98 -1.33
N SER A 4 -6.77 -13.39 -0.58
CA SER A 4 -6.91 -14.01 0.74
C SER A 4 -7.33 -13.00 1.83
N LEU A 5 -7.31 -11.70 1.54
CA LEU A 5 -7.87 -10.66 2.41
C LEU A 5 -9.40 -10.78 2.56
N GLN A 6 -10.08 -11.50 1.68
CA GLN A 6 -11.54 -11.73 1.74
C GLN A 6 -11.91 -13.16 2.18
N ASP A 7 -10.93 -13.92 2.67
CA ASP A 7 -11.18 -15.30 3.08
C ASP A 7 -12.16 -15.38 4.28
N LYS A 8 -12.97 -16.43 4.33
CA LYS A 8 -13.93 -16.64 5.43
C LYS A 8 -13.24 -16.82 6.77
N SER A 9 -12.03 -17.37 6.78
CA SER A 9 -11.23 -17.60 7.97
C SER A 9 -10.49 -16.33 8.39
N LYS A 10 -10.73 -15.88 9.62
CA LYS A 10 -9.99 -14.74 10.20
C LYS A 10 -8.48 -14.96 10.20
N LEU A 11 -8.03 -16.19 10.43
CA LEU A 11 -6.61 -16.52 10.49
C LEU A 11 -5.96 -16.35 9.11
N VAL A 12 -6.68 -16.71 8.03
CA VAL A 12 -6.20 -16.56 6.66
C VAL A 12 -6.10 -15.08 6.30
N ARG A 13 -7.12 -14.28 6.63
CA ARG A 13 -7.10 -12.83 6.39
C ARG A 13 -5.96 -12.14 7.14
N TRP A 14 -5.80 -12.46 8.43
CA TRP A 14 -4.71 -11.93 9.26
C TRP A 14 -3.33 -12.31 8.69
N ARG A 15 -3.13 -13.58 8.31
CA ARG A 15 -1.89 -14.05 7.69
C ARG A 15 -1.63 -13.38 6.34
N ALA A 16 -2.69 -13.09 5.58
CA ALA A 16 -2.59 -12.36 4.33
C ALA A 16 -2.11 -10.93 4.53
N ALA A 17 -2.71 -10.19 5.47
CA ALA A 17 -2.28 -8.83 5.81
C ALA A 17 -0.82 -8.81 6.31
N MET A 18 -0.43 -9.76 7.16
CA MET A 18 0.96 -9.93 7.60
C MET A 18 1.93 -10.17 6.43
N PHE A 19 1.59 -11.09 5.53
CA PHE A 19 2.43 -11.39 4.37
C PHE A 19 2.58 -10.16 3.44
N LEU A 20 1.49 -9.42 3.21
CA LEU A 20 1.51 -8.22 2.37
C LEU A 20 2.35 -7.11 2.99
N TYR A 21 2.29 -6.92 4.32
CA TYR A 21 3.20 -6.05 5.06
C TYR A 21 4.67 -6.43 4.81
N GLU A 22 5.01 -7.72 4.96
CA GLU A 22 6.39 -8.20 4.80
C GLU A 22 6.91 -7.97 3.38
N VAL A 23 6.10 -8.28 2.37
CA VAL A 23 6.47 -8.18 0.96
C VAL A 23 6.55 -6.73 0.48
N GLY A 24 5.66 -5.85 0.95
CA GLY A 24 5.68 -4.44 0.58
C GLY A 24 5.20 -4.16 -0.85
N ASP A 25 4.35 -5.01 -1.44
CA ASP A 25 3.87 -4.85 -2.82
C ASP A 25 2.79 -3.77 -2.91
N GLU A 26 3.05 -2.68 -3.64
CA GLU A 26 2.11 -1.57 -3.84
C GLU A 26 0.76 -2.02 -4.45
N ARG A 27 0.74 -3.13 -5.19
CA ARG A 27 -0.51 -3.70 -5.73
C ARG A 27 -1.48 -4.11 -4.61
N ALA A 28 -1.01 -4.22 -3.37
CA ALA A 28 -1.81 -4.51 -2.20
C ALA A 28 -2.52 -3.28 -1.59
N ILE A 29 -2.18 -2.05 -1.98
CA ILE A 29 -2.74 -0.81 -1.41
C ILE A 29 -4.26 -0.77 -1.54
N GLU A 30 -4.79 -0.84 -2.76
CA GLU A 30 -6.24 -0.77 -2.99
C GLU A 30 -7.00 -1.96 -2.35
N PRO A 31 -6.52 -3.21 -2.45
CA PRO A 31 -7.11 -4.32 -1.71
C PRO A 31 -7.10 -4.16 -0.19
N LEU A 32 -6.02 -3.62 0.40
CA LEU A 32 -5.93 -3.37 1.84
C LEU A 32 -6.93 -2.29 2.26
N LYS A 33 -7.03 -1.19 1.51
CA LYS A 33 -8.05 -0.15 1.73
C LYS A 33 -9.47 -0.71 1.72
N ALA A 34 -9.76 -1.61 0.79
CA ALA A 34 -11.07 -2.26 0.70
C ALA A 34 -11.35 -3.26 1.83
N ALA A 35 -10.30 -3.79 2.47
CA ALA A 35 -10.42 -4.78 3.54
C ALA A 35 -10.43 -4.15 4.95
N ILE A 36 -10.00 -2.89 5.10
CA ILE A 36 -10.16 -2.10 6.34
C ILE A 36 -11.65 -2.01 6.71
N GLY A 37 -11.93 -2.14 8.00
CA GLY A 37 -13.27 -2.35 8.54
C GLY A 37 -13.63 -3.82 8.73
N ASP A 38 -12.64 -4.72 8.75
CA ASP A 38 -12.84 -6.13 9.08
C ASP A 38 -13.57 -6.29 10.44
N PRO A 39 -14.54 -7.20 10.57
CA PRO A 39 -15.26 -7.40 11.83
C PRO A 39 -14.36 -7.88 12.98
N GLU A 40 -13.21 -8.49 12.67
CA GLU A 40 -12.24 -8.91 13.66
C GLU A 40 -11.20 -7.81 13.87
N PHE A 41 -11.22 -7.18 15.05
CA PHE A 41 -10.35 -6.05 15.39
C PHE A 41 -8.85 -6.31 15.10
N GLU A 42 -8.35 -7.49 15.42
CA GLU A 42 -6.94 -7.86 15.18
C GLU A 42 -6.60 -7.91 13.68
N VAL A 43 -7.57 -8.27 12.84
CA VAL A 43 -7.40 -8.33 11.38
C VAL A 43 -7.42 -6.92 10.81
N ASP A 44 -8.37 -6.09 11.22
CA ASP A 44 -8.48 -4.68 10.78
C ASP A 44 -7.21 -3.89 11.14
N MET A 45 -6.76 -4.00 12.39
CA MET A 45 -5.51 -3.36 12.84
C MET A 45 -4.30 -3.81 12.01
N GLN A 46 -4.22 -5.10 11.68
CA GLN A 46 -3.13 -5.63 10.87
C GLN A 46 -3.17 -5.12 9.41
N MET A 47 -4.37 -4.94 8.84
CA MET A 47 -4.55 -4.36 7.51
C MET A 47 -4.14 -2.88 7.47
N GLN A 48 -4.47 -2.12 8.52
CA GLN A 48 -4.04 -0.72 8.65
C GLN A 48 -2.51 -0.59 8.74
N ILE A 49 -1.85 -1.43 9.55
CA ILE A 49 -0.38 -1.47 9.66
C ILE A 49 0.27 -1.85 8.33
N ALA A 50 -0.29 -2.83 7.60
CA ALA A 50 0.17 -3.21 6.27
C ALA A 50 0.04 -2.05 5.28
N LEU A 51 -1.11 -1.37 5.27
CA LEU A 51 -1.36 -0.25 4.40
C LEU A 51 -0.39 0.91 4.69
N GLU A 52 -0.25 1.32 5.95
CA GLU A 52 0.64 2.41 6.35
C GLU A 52 2.09 2.14 5.98
N ARG A 53 2.57 0.89 6.14
CA ARG A 53 3.93 0.52 5.71
C ARG A 53 4.10 0.63 4.19
N ILE A 54 3.12 0.16 3.43
CA ILE A 54 3.21 0.08 1.97
C ILE A 54 3.05 1.48 1.37
N GLU A 55 2.12 2.30 1.86
CA GLU A 55 1.95 3.70 1.46
C GLU A 55 3.09 4.60 1.97
N GLY A 56 3.58 4.34 3.18
CA GLY A 56 4.78 4.97 3.72
C GLY A 56 6.09 4.55 3.02
N GLY A 57 5.99 3.61 2.07
CA GLY A 57 7.06 3.18 1.17
C GLY A 57 6.79 3.62 -0.29
N GLU A 58 7.85 3.90 -1.06
CA GLU A 58 7.86 4.41 -2.45
C GLU A 58 7.16 5.76 -2.74
N GLU A 59 6.27 6.30 -1.89
CA GLU A 59 5.85 7.72 -1.99
C GLU A 59 7.01 8.71 -1.73
N ALA A 60 8.11 8.25 -1.12
CA ALA A 60 9.34 9.02 -1.01
C ALA A 60 10.19 9.06 -2.31
N LYS A 61 9.88 8.24 -3.33
CA LYS A 61 10.73 8.09 -4.54
C LYS A 61 10.02 8.28 -5.88
N GLY A 62 8.72 7.99 -5.99
CA GLY A 62 8.05 7.90 -7.30
C GLY A 62 7.36 9.17 -7.79
N SER A 63 6.55 9.85 -6.98
CA SER A 63 5.69 10.95 -7.48
C SER A 63 6.36 12.33 -7.37
N VAL A 64 7.06 12.60 -6.26
CA VAL A 64 7.76 13.87 -6.04
C VAL A 64 9.00 14.01 -6.94
N TRP A 65 9.82 12.96 -7.09
CA TRP A 65 11.00 12.99 -7.98
C TRP A 65 10.60 13.09 -9.46
N LYS A 66 9.52 12.43 -9.87
CA LYS A 66 9.00 12.46 -11.24
C LYS A 66 8.44 13.85 -11.58
N GLN A 67 7.70 14.48 -10.67
CA GLN A 67 7.21 15.86 -10.84
C GLN A 67 8.33 16.91 -10.78
N MET A 68 9.34 16.75 -9.91
CA MET A 68 10.47 17.68 -9.81
C MET A 68 11.39 17.62 -11.05
N THR A 69 11.69 16.42 -11.57
CA THR A 69 12.59 16.27 -12.73
C THR A 69 11.96 16.68 -14.07
N GLU A 70 10.64 16.52 -14.22
CA GLU A 70 9.90 17.05 -15.37
C GLU A 70 9.84 18.58 -15.37
N SER A 71 9.71 19.20 -14.19
CA SER A 71 9.67 20.66 -14.03
C SER A 71 11.03 21.32 -14.31
N VAL A 72 12.15 20.73 -13.86
CA VAL A 72 13.51 21.28 -14.09
C VAL A 72 13.95 21.18 -15.57
N ARG A 73 13.38 20.25 -16.35
CA ARG A 73 13.66 20.12 -17.79
C ARG A 73 12.83 21.08 -18.65
N ALA A 74 11.68 21.54 -18.17
CA ALA A 74 10.82 22.49 -18.89
C ALA A 74 11.42 23.90 -18.91
N ASP A 75 12.07 24.34 -17.83
CA ASP A 75 12.62 25.70 -17.70
C ASP A 75 13.87 25.99 -18.53
N ARG A 76 14.48 24.98 -19.18
CA ARG A 76 15.68 25.18 -20.01
C ARG A 76 15.38 25.29 -21.51
N LYS A 77 14.11 25.29 -21.91
CA LYS A 77 13.71 25.35 -23.33
C LYS A 77 13.14 26.68 -23.80
N ASP A 78 13.01 27.67 -22.93
CA ASP A 78 12.67 29.05 -23.32
C ASP A 78 13.81 29.97 -22.91
N GLY A 79 14.81 30.05 -23.80
CA GLY A 79 15.77 31.14 -23.86
C GLY A 79 15.26 32.26 -24.76
#